data_AF-A0A2N6VIQ2-F1
#
_entry.id   AF-A0A2N6VIQ2-F1
#
_cell.length_a   1.000
_cell.length_b   1.000
_cell.length_c   1.000
_cell.angle_alpha   90.00
_cell.angle_beta   90.00
_cell.angle_gamma   90.00
#
_symmetry.space_group_name_H-M   'P 1'
#
loop_
_entity.id
_entity.type
_entity.pdbx_description
1 polymer ?
#
loop_
_entity_poly.entity_id
_entity_poly.type
_entity_poly.pdbx_seq_one_letter_code
_entity_poly.pdbx_strand_id
1 'polypeptide(L)'
;VVPEIDLGGGFGIRYTSQDKPVSFAQMAGLLAAAVAEECDDADFPRPAVSFEPGRAIVGQAVFSLYTAGTIKEVETGSGIRTYVSVDGGMSDNIRTALYDADYSCTLASRSSDAKA
;
A
#
# COMPACT_ATOMS: atom_id res chain seq x y z
N VAL A 1 -10.57 -30.74 -17.38
CA VAL A 1 -10.51 -30.32 -15.96
C VAL A 1 -9.46 -29.24 -15.86
N VAL A 2 -9.80 -28.08 -15.30
CA VAL A 2 -8.82 -27.03 -15.01
C VAL A 2 -8.29 -27.30 -13.61
N PRO A 3 -6.98 -27.58 -13.43
CA PRO A 3 -6.45 -27.99 -12.12
C PRO A 3 -6.29 -26.81 -11.15
N GLU A 4 -6.14 -25.60 -11.67
CA GLU A 4 -5.82 -24.40 -10.89
C GLU A 4 -6.39 -23.15 -11.56
N ILE A 5 -6.81 -22.19 -10.73
CA ILE A 5 -7.11 -20.82 -11.13
C ILE A 5 -6.26 -19.86 -10.29
N ASP A 6 -5.51 -19.02 -10.99
CA ASP A 6 -4.74 -17.95 -10.39
C ASP A 6 -5.55 -16.64 -10.47
N LEU A 7 -5.80 -16.04 -9.31
CA LEU A 7 -6.54 -14.77 -9.19
C LEU A 7 -5.61 -13.55 -9.16
N GLY A 8 -4.30 -13.75 -9.32
CA GLY A 8 -3.29 -12.73 -9.41
C GLY A 8 -3.04 -12.01 -8.07
N GLY A 9 -2.50 -10.80 -8.17
CA GLY A 9 -2.16 -9.94 -7.05
C GLY A 9 -3.17 -8.82 -6.78
N GLY A 10 -2.67 -7.64 -6.45
CA GLY A 10 -3.49 -6.42 -6.29
C GLY A 10 -3.99 -6.15 -4.87
N PHE A 11 -3.71 -7.04 -3.92
CA PHE A 11 -4.06 -6.90 -2.50
C PHE A 11 -3.61 -5.53 -1.93
N GLY A 12 -4.57 -4.85 -1.31
CA GLY A 12 -4.38 -3.54 -0.70
C GLY A 12 -3.51 -3.64 0.56
N ILE A 13 -2.74 -2.58 0.82
CA ILE A 13 -2.01 -2.40 2.07
C ILE A 13 -2.31 -1.02 2.64
N ARG A 14 -1.88 -0.80 3.89
CA ARG A 14 -1.97 0.50 4.54
C ARG A 14 -0.72 1.34 4.22
N TYR A 15 -0.90 2.43 3.47
CA TYR A 15 0.11 3.47 3.22
C TYR A 15 -0.05 4.67 4.14
N THR A 16 -1.29 4.98 4.52
CA THR A 16 -1.64 6.06 5.43
C THR A 16 -2.46 5.55 6.62
N SER A 17 -2.58 6.33 7.69
CA SER A 17 -3.46 5.98 8.80
C SER A 17 -4.95 5.88 8.40
N GLN A 18 -5.33 6.43 7.24
CA GLN A 18 -6.70 6.42 6.74
C GLN A 18 -7.06 5.10 6.03
N ASP A 19 -6.08 4.33 5.55
CA ASP A 19 -6.35 3.10 4.81
C ASP A 19 -6.83 1.97 5.72
N LYS A 20 -7.87 1.26 5.29
CA LYS A 20 -8.47 0.14 6.03
C LYS A 20 -8.56 -1.11 5.13
N PRO A 21 -7.42 -1.68 4.70
CA PRO A 21 -7.44 -2.89 3.89
C PRO A 21 -8.00 -4.07 4.70
N VAL A 22 -8.73 -4.94 4.03
CA VAL A 22 -9.13 -6.25 4.57
C VAL A 22 -7.87 -7.11 4.69
N SER A 23 -7.80 -7.96 5.73
CA SER A 23 -6.65 -8.86 5.86
C SER A 23 -6.57 -9.81 4.68
N PHE A 24 -5.33 -10.17 4.27
CA PHE A 24 -5.11 -11.08 3.14
C PHE A 24 -5.87 -12.41 3.32
N ALA A 25 -5.82 -13.00 4.53
CA ALA A 25 -6.51 -14.26 4.82
C ALA A 25 -8.03 -14.17 4.63
N GLN A 26 -8.65 -13.06 5.06
CA GLN A 26 -10.08 -12.85 4.86
C GLN A 26 -10.43 -12.70 3.37
N MET A 27 -9.66 -11.89 2.64
CA MET A 27 -9.89 -11.69 1.20
C MET A 27 -9.71 -12.98 0.41
N ALA A 28 -8.63 -13.73 0.68
CA ALA A 28 -8.35 -15.02 0.05
C ALA A 28 -9.48 -16.03 0.31
N GLY A 29 -9.99 -16.09 1.54
CA GLY A 29 -11.12 -16.94 1.90
C GLY A 29 -12.41 -16.58 1.16
N LEU A 30 -12.74 -15.29 1.04
CA LEU A 30 -13.92 -14.83 0.32
C LEU A 30 -13.82 -15.15 -1.19
N LEU A 31 -12.66 -14.93 -1.79
CA LEU A 31 -12.43 -15.23 -3.21
C LEU A 31 -12.48 -16.73 -3.50
N ALA A 32 -11.85 -17.55 -2.66
CA ALA A 32 -11.91 -19.00 -2.80
C ALA A 32 -13.34 -19.55 -2.64
N ALA A 33 -14.13 -18.97 -1.72
CA ALA A 33 -15.54 -19.32 -1.55
C ALA A 33 -16.37 -18.95 -2.78
N ALA A 34 -16.17 -17.77 -3.35
CA ALA A 34 -16.85 -17.35 -4.58
C ALA A 34 -16.52 -18.26 -5.76
N VAL A 35 -15.25 -18.64 -5.94
CA VAL A 35 -14.86 -19.62 -6.97
C VAL A 35 -15.56 -20.97 -6.75
N ALA A 36 -15.63 -21.44 -5.50
CA ALA A 36 -16.29 -22.70 -5.18
C ALA A 36 -17.79 -22.68 -5.49
N GLU A 37 -18.48 -21.58 -5.17
CA GLU A 37 -19.91 -21.37 -5.46
C GLU A 37 -20.18 -21.41 -6.96
N GLU A 38 -19.43 -20.64 -7.76
CA GLU A 38 -19.58 -20.63 -9.22
C GLU A 38 -19.29 -22.00 -9.86
N CYS A 39 -18.33 -22.76 -9.30
CA CYS A 39 -18.05 -24.12 -9.77
C CYS A 39 -19.21 -25.07 -9.45
N ASP A 40 -19.80 -24.98 -8.26
CA ASP A 40 -20.93 -25.82 -7.85
C ASP A 40 -22.17 -25.54 -8.73
N ASP A 41 -22.47 -24.27 -9.00
CA ASP A 41 -23.59 -23.85 -9.84
C ASP A 41 -23.43 -24.28 -11.31
N ALA A 42 -22.20 -24.34 -11.79
CA ALA A 42 -21.87 -24.78 -13.15
C ALA A 42 -21.67 -26.31 -13.28
N ASP A 43 -21.85 -27.09 -12.22
CA ASP A 43 -21.49 -28.53 -12.15
C ASP A 43 -20.06 -28.79 -12.64
N PHE A 44 -19.12 -27.95 -12.20
CA PHE A 44 -17.72 -27.97 -12.60
C PHE A 44 -16.81 -28.38 -11.42
N PRO A 45 -15.78 -29.21 -11.63
CA PRO A 45 -14.84 -29.57 -10.56
C PRO A 45 -14.09 -28.35 -10.02
N ARG A 46 -14.09 -28.18 -8.70
CA ARG A 46 -13.40 -27.07 -8.03
C ARG A 46 -11.87 -27.14 -8.27
N PRO A 47 -11.25 -26.11 -8.87
CA PRO A 47 -9.80 -26.05 -9.03
C PRO A 47 -9.10 -25.67 -7.72
N ALA A 48 -7.78 -25.86 -7.65
CA ALA A 48 -6.97 -25.16 -6.67
C ALA A 48 -7.02 -23.64 -6.94
N VAL A 49 -7.03 -22.82 -5.89
CA VAL A 49 -7.00 -21.36 -6.01
C VAL A 49 -5.65 -20.85 -5.54
N SER A 50 -4.98 -20.06 -6.38
CA SER A 50 -3.70 -19.41 -6.07
C SER A 50 -3.78 -17.89 -6.22
N PHE A 51 -2.77 -17.23 -5.66
CA PHE A 51 -2.67 -15.77 -5.57
C PHE A 51 -1.21 -15.32 -5.70
N GLU A 52 -0.99 -14.11 -6.22
CA GLU A 52 0.33 -13.52 -6.47
C GLU A 52 0.57 -12.24 -5.64
N PRO A 53 0.59 -12.29 -4.29
CA PRO A 53 0.71 -11.10 -3.45
C PRO A 53 2.14 -10.52 -3.45
N GLY A 54 2.40 -9.52 -4.29
CA GLY A 54 3.65 -8.75 -4.22
C GLY A 54 3.64 -7.74 -3.08
N ARG A 55 2.97 -6.60 -3.30
CA ARG A 55 2.92 -5.45 -2.38
C ARG A 55 2.41 -5.82 -0.97
N ALA A 56 1.48 -6.76 -0.86
CA ALA A 56 0.94 -7.21 0.42
C ALA A 56 1.97 -7.91 1.30
N ILE A 57 3.00 -8.53 0.72
CA ILE A 57 4.09 -9.14 1.48
C ILE A 57 5.14 -8.10 1.84
N VAL A 58 5.67 -7.38 0.84
CA VAL A 58 6.89 -6.56 1.04
C VAL A 58 6.60 -5.12 1.49
N GLY A 59 5.41 -4.59 1.21
CA GLY A 59 5.17 -3.15 1.30
C GLY A 59 5.16 -2.57 2.71
N GLN A 60 4.88 -3.39 3.74
CA GLN A 60 4.90 -2.97 5.16
C GLN A 60 6.17 -3.41 5.90
N ALA A 61 7.03 -4.19 5.26
CA ALA A 61 8.24 -4.74 5.88
C ALA A 61 9.40 -3.72 5.91
N VAL A 62 9.32 -2.67 5.10
CA VAL A 62 10.40 -1.70 4.89
C VAL A 62 9.90 -0.27 4.92
N PHE A 63 10.78 0.65 5.25
CA PHE A 63 10.57 2.09 5.15
C PHE A 63 11.84 2.78 4.65
N SER A 64 11.68 3.95 4.05
CA SER A 64 12.81 4.80 3.68
C SER A 64 13.11 5.78 4.81
N LEU A 65 14.36 5.81 5.27
CA LEU A 65 14.85 6.80 6.22
C LEU A 65 15.62 7.89 5.47
N TYR A 66 15.26 9.14 5.73
CA TYR A 66 15.91 10.30 5.13
C TYR A 66 16.43 11.27 6.19
N THR A 67 17.44 12.04 5.83
CA THR A 67 17.91 13.20 6.58
C THR A 67 17.22 14.47 6.05
N ALA A 68 16.59 15.23 6.95
CA ALA A 68 16.08 16.56 6.60
C ALA A 68 17.24 17.52 6.34
N GLY A 69 17.26 18.15 5.17
CA GLY A 69 18.28 19.12 4.76
C GLY A 69 17.80 20.56 4.93
N THR A 70 16.92 21.00 4.04
CA THR A 70 16.43 22.39 3.99
C THR A 70 14.96 22.44 4.37
N ILE A 71 14.59 23.38 5.23
CA ILE A 71 13.20 23.65 5.60
C ILE A 71 12.85 25.05 5.11
N LYS A 72 11.76 25.17 4.37
CA LYS A 72 11.30 26.44 3.78
C LYS A 72 9.81 26.60 3.95
N GLU A 73 9.40 27.69 4.58
CA GLU A 73 8.02 28.16 4.55
C GLU A 73 7.76 28.89 3.22
N VAL A 74 6.71 28.49 2.53
CA VAL A 74 6.33 29.02 1.22
C VAL A 74 4.91 29.53 1.30
N GLU A 75 4.71 30.82 1.02
CA GLU A 75 3.37 31.38 0.85
C GLU A 75 2.73 30.82 -0.42
N THR A 76 1.52 30.31 -0.27
CA THR A 76 0.70 29.78 -1.36
C THR A 76 -0.67 30.46 -1.34
N GLY A 77 -1.47 30.28 -2.39
CA GLY A 77 -2.83 30.81 -2.43
C GLY A 77 -3.76 30.28 -1.33
N SER A 78 -3.37 29.22 -0.62
CA SER A 78 -4.10 28.61 0.50
C SER A 78 -3.42 28.82 1.87
N GLY A 79 -2.43 29.71 1.96
CA GLY A 79 -1.68 30.00 3.19
C GLY A 79 -0.22 29.53 3.13
N ILE A 80 0.42 29.44 4.29
CA ILE A 80 1.82 29.01 4.38
C ILE A 80 1.91 27.49 4.31
N ARG A 81 2.73 26.98 3.40
CA ARG A 81 3.10 25.56 3.30
C ARG A 81 4.57 25.38 3.67
N THR A 82 4.85 24.46 4.58
CA THR A 82 6.23 24.10 4.94
C THR A 82 6.73 22.99 4.02
N TYR A 83 7.80 23.29 3.28
CA TYR A 83 8.53 22.33 2.46
C TYR A 83 9.77 21.85 3.21
N VAL A 84 9.89 20.54 3.38
CA VAL A 84 11.06 19.89 3.95
C VAL A 84 11.76 19.12 2.83
N SER A 85 12.93 19.62 2.40
CA SER A 85 13.80 18.92 1.46
C SER A 85 14.60 17.85 2.18
N VAL A 86 14.74 16.69 1.55
CA VAL A 86 15.41 15.50 2.09
C VAL A 86 16.53 15.04 1.17
N ASP A 87 17.38 14.13 1.64
CA ASP A 87 18.51 13.52 0.92
C ASP A 87 18.11 12.37 -0.03
N GLY A 88 16.98 12.55 -0.72
CA GLY A 88 16.43 11.60 -1.70
C GLY A 88 15.33 12.24 -2.54
N GLY A 89 14.45 11.43 -3.11
CA GLY A 89 13.27 11.92 -3.83
C GLY A 89 12.79 10.97 -4.92
N MET A 90 12.43 11.50 -6.08
CA MET A 90 11.89 10.69 -7.18
C MET A 90 12.85 9.61 -7.69
N SER A 91 14.16 9.75 -7.46
CA SER A 91 15.17 8.75 -7.81
C SER A 91 15.00 7.43 -7.06
N ASP A 92 14.60 7.49 -5.79
CA ASP A 92 14.45 6.33 -4.91
C ASP A 92 12.98 6.00 -4.61
N ASN A 93 12.08 6.97 -4.73
CA ASN A 93 10.63 6.78 -4.60
C ASN A 93 9.85 7.63 -5.61
N ILE A 94 9.75 7.14 -6.84
CA ILE A 94 9.03 7.83 -7.93
C ILE A 94 7.49 7.79 -7.78
N ARG A 95 6.95 7.00 -6.85
CA ARG A 95 5.53 6.61 -6.85
C ARG A 95 4.56 7.77 -6.69
N THR A 96 4.90 8.80 -5.91
CA THR A 96 4.04 9.98 -5.79
C THR A 96 3.96 10.74 -7.12
N ALA A 97 5.07 10.91 -7.84
CA ALA A 97 5.06 11.59 -9.13
C ALA A 97 4.39 10.77 -10.24
N LEU A 98 4.51 9.43 -10.20
CA LEU A 98 4.02 8.55 -11.27
C LEU A 98 2.58 8.08 -11.07
N TYR A 99 2.14 7.90 -9.82
CA TYR A 99 0.87 7.28 -9.47
C TYR A 99 0.03 8.10 -8.50
N ASP A 100 0.47 9.32 -8.14
CA ASP A 100 -0.15 10.13 -7.09
C ASP A 100 -0.28 9.36 -5.76
N ALA A 101 0.74 8.52 -5.47
CA ALA A 101 0.74 7.70 -4.28
C ALA A 101 0.97 8.55 -3.02
N ASP A 102 0.03 8.44 -2.08
CA ASP A 102 0.13 9.01 -0.75
C ASP A 102 0.97 8.14 0.20
N TYR A 103 1.68 8.81 1.12
CA TYR A 103 2.48 8.17 2.16
C TYR A 103 2.32 8.90 3.49
N SER A 104 2.38 8.15 4.59
CA SER A 104 2.68 8.73 5.90
C SER A 104 4.19 8.87 6.11
N CYS A 105 4.60 9.97 6.71
CA CYS A 105 5.96 10.16 7.21
C CYS A 105 5.92 10.60 8.67
N THR A 106 7.00 10.33 9.40
CA THR A 106 7.14 10.75 10.79
C THR A 106 8.60 11.03 11.11
N LEU A 107 8.84 11.79 12.17
CA LEU A 107 10.18 12.08 12.65
C LEU A 107 10.72 10.88 13.42
N ALA A 108 11.73 10.21 12.87
CA ALA A 108 12.31 9.02 13.47
C ALA A 108 13.44 9.29 14.49
N SER A 109 14.05 10.48 14.45
CA SER A 109 15.29 10.77 15.20
C SER A 109 15.07 11.39 16.58
N ARG A 110 13.88 11.92 16.86
CA ARG A 110 13.54 12.54 18.16
C ARG A 110 12.04 12.59 18.37
N SER A 111 11.64 12.70 19.63
CA SER A 111 10.27 13.04 20.02
C SER A 111 10.09 14.56 20.07
N SER A 112 8.85 15.01 19.92
CA SER A 112 8.47 16.42 20.02
C SER A 112 7.18 16.54 20.83
N ASP A 113 7.14 17.50 21.75
CA ASP A 113 5.92 17.86 22.49
C ASP A 113 5.05 18.88 21.73
N ALA A 114 5.50 19.32 20.55
CA ALA A 114 4.68 20.15 19.67
C ALA A 114 3.42 19.38 19.24
N LYS A 115 2.28 20.08 19.18
CA LYS A 115 1.04 19.47 18.71
C LYS A 115 1.18 19.04 17.25
N ALA A 116 0.72 17.83 16.97
CA ALA A 116 0.57 17.27 15.62
C ALA A 116 -0.61 17.92 14.88
#